data_AF-A0A1D8GB71-F1
#
_entry.id   AF-A0A1D8GB71-F1
#
_cell.length_a   1.000
_cell.length_b   1.000
_cell.length_c   1.000
_cell.angle_alpha   90.00
_cell.angle_beta   90.00
_cell.angle_gamma   90.00
#
_symmetry.space_group_name_H-M   'P 1'
#
loop_
_entity.id
_entity.type
_entity.pdbx_description
1 polymer ?
#
loop_
_entity_poly.entity_id
_entity_poly.type
_entity_poly.pdbx_seq_one_letter_code
_entity_poly.pdbx_strand_id
1 'polypeptide(L)' 'MDTNFKNSESDNFETSILRLEEIVSALESGKLPLAETLKLYEEAILIYKNCNQLLDDAEQKISMLAKADDGDFILKELAE' A
#
# COMPACT_ATOMS: atom_id res chain seq x y z
N MET A 1 -7.59 -8.17 -28.50
CA MET A 1 -8.42 -8.22 -27.29
C MET A 1 -7.81 -7.21 -26.34
N ASP A 2 -8.33 -6.00 -26.37
CA ASP A 2 -7.84 -4.89 -25.57
C ASP A 2 -8.24 -5.13 -24.11
N THR A 3 -7.29 -5.55 -23.28
CA THR A 3 -7.45 -5.69 -21.84
C THR A 3 -7.45 -4.31 -21.20
N ASN A 4 -8.55 -3.58 -21.39
CA ASN A 4 -8.80 -2.28 -20.78
C ASN A 4 -9.54 -2.48 -19.45
N PHE A 5 -8.79 -2.87 -18.41
CA PHE A 5 -9.20 -2.63 -17.03
C PHE A 5 -8.48 -1.37 -16.58
N LYS A 6 -9.23 -0.30 -16.38
CA LYS A 6 -8.73 0.97 -15.87
C LYS A 6 -8.30 0.74 -14.41
N ASN A 7 -7.02 0.48 -14.21
CA ASN A 7 -6.44 0.02 -12.95
C ASN A 7 -5.93 1.21 -12.12
N SER A 8 -6.82 2.15 -11.76
CA SER A 8 -6.38 3.38 -11.08
C SER A 8 -5.94 3.16 -9.62
N GLU A 9 -6.45 2.14 -8.93
CA GLU A 9 -6.01 1.75 -7.58
C GLU A 9 -4.71 0.93 -7.63
N SER A 10 -4.64 0.00 -8.59
CA SER A 10 -3.44 -0.56 -9.22
C SER A 10 -2.22 0.32 -9.25
N ASP A 11 -2.30 1.28 -10.17
CA ASP A 11 -1.21 2.20 -10.49
C ASP A 11 -0.88 3.07 -9.27
N ASN A 12 -1.85 3.36 -8.40
CA ASN A 12 -1.62 4.14 -7.19
C ASN A 12 -0.84 3.36 -6.11
N PHE A 13 -1.09 2.07 -5.94
CA PHE A 13 -0.32 1.23 -5.02
C PHE A 13 1.12 1.05 -5.49
N GLU A 14 1.32 0.64 -6.75
CA GLU A 14 2.65 0.43 -7.32
C GLU A 14 3.49 1.72 -7.29
N THR A 15 2.88 2.86 -7.65
CA THR A 15 3.55 4.17 -7.57
C THR A 15 3.91 4.54 -6.13
N SER A 16 3.03 4.24 -5.17
CA SER A 16 3.27 4.49 -3.74
C SER A 16 4.44 3.67 -3.21
N ILE A 17 4.53 2.39 -3.60
CA ILE A 17 5.65 1.52 -3.23
C ILE A 17 6.97 2.01 -3.84
N LEU A 18 6.99 2.35 -5.13
CA LEU A 18 8.19 2.92 -5.77
C LEU A 18 8.66 4.18 -5.05
N ARG A 19 7.72 5.07 -4.67
CA ARG A 19 8.07 6.27 -3.91
C ARG A 19 8.63 5.96 -2.53
N LEU A 20 8.11 4.94 -1.85
CA LEU A 20 8.64 4.50 -0.56
C LEU A 20 10.08 3.99 -0.69
N GLU A 21 10.39 3.23 -1.73
CA GLU A 21 11.75 2.73 -2.02
C GLU A 21 12.73 3.88 -2.27
N GLU A 22 12.33 4.90 -3.04
CA GLU A 22 13.12 6.11 -3.26
C GLU A 22 13.42 6.83 -1.95
N ILE A 23 12.41 6.97 -1.07
CA ILE A 23 12.57 7.61 0.23
C ILE A 23 13.56 6.81 1.09
N VAL A 24 13.41 5.49 1.17
CA VAL A 24 14.32 4.62 1.94
C VAL A 24 15.75 4.78 1.44
N SER A 25 15.96 4.72 0.12
CA SER A 25 17.29 4.92 -0.47
C SER A 25 17.89 6.29 -0.14
N ALA A 26 17.08 7.34 -0.16
CA ALA A 26 17.51 8.69 0.20
C ALA A 26 17.88 8.80 1.69
N LEU A 27 17.10 8.17 2.58
CA LEU A 27 17.38 8.14 4.02
C LEU A 27 18.64 7.33 4.35
N GLU A 28 18.84 6.17 3.71
CA GLU A 28 20.02 5.33 3.87
C GLU A 28 21.31 6.00 3.39
N SER A 29 21.20 6.95 2.46
CA SER A 29 22.37 7.70 1.99
C SER A 29 23.05 8.51 3.10
N GLY A 30 22.32 8.89 4.16
CA GLY A 30 22.82 9.63 5.31
C GLY A 30 23.30 11.06 5.00
N LYS A 31 23.04 11.58 3.79
CA LYS A 31 23.56 12.88 3.32
C LYS A 31 22.57 14.04 3.49
N LEU A 32 21.35 13.74 3.92
CA LEU A 32 20.27 14.71 4.01
C LEU A 32 20.36 15.54 5.31
N PRO A 33 20.06 16.85 5.26
CA PRO A 33 19.84 17.64 6.46
C PRO A 33 18.68 17.09 7.29
N LEU A 34 18.74 17.25 8.61
CA LEU A 34 17.72 16.78 9.55
C LEU A 34 16.29 17.19 9.15
N ALA A 35 16.09 18.42 8.70
CA ALA A 35 14.78 18.92 8.28
C ALA A 35 14.23 18.19 7.05
N GLU A 36 15.09 17.75 6.12
CA GLU A 36 14.69 16.97 4.95
C GLU A 36 14.44 15.51 5.32
N THR A 37 15.30 14.93 6.16
CA THR A 37 15.10 13.59 6.73
C THR A 37 13.74 13.46 7.41
N LEU A 38 13.34 14.44 8.23
CA LEU A 38 12.04 14.44 8.90
C LEU A 38 10.87 14.49 7.92
N LYS A 39 10.96 15.34 6.88
CA LYS A 39 9.91 15.42 5.85
C LYS A 39 9.74 14.11 5.09
N LEU A 40 10.85 13.50 4.66
CA LEU A 40 10.81 12.21 3.97
C LEU A 40 10.25 11.11 4.87
N TYR A 41 10.60 11.12 6.15
CA TYR A 41 10.04 10.18 7.11
C TYR A 41 8.51 10.33 7.27
N GLU A 42 8.01 11.57 7.41
CA GLU A 42 6.57 11.85 7.46
C GLU A 42 5.85 11.38 6.18
N GLU A 43 6.45 11.64 5.02
CA GLU A 43 5.94 11.17 3.72
C GLU A 43 5.89 9.63 3.66
N ALA A 44 6.96 8.95 4.08
CA ALA A 44 7.03 7.48 4.10
C ALA A 44 5.94 6.87 4.99
N ILE A 45 5.67 7.44 6.16
CA ILE A 45 4.61 6.97 7.06
C ILE A 45 3.22 7.13 6.42
N LEU A 46 2.98 8.24 5.73
CA LEU A 46 1.70 8.46 5.04
C LEU A 46 1.50 7.45 3.90
N ILE A 47 2.54 7.25 3.08
CA ILE A 47 2.55 6.27 2.00
C ILE A 47 2.29 4.86 2.54
N TYR A 48 3.02 4.46 3.59
CA TYR A 48 2.85 3.16 4.24
C TYR A 48 1.42 2.93 4.71
N LYS A 49 0.80 3.92 5.37
CA LYS A 49 -0.59 3.81 5.84
C LYS A 49 -1.57 3.64 4.67
N ASN A 50 -1.39 4.41 3.60
CA ASN A 50 -2.25 4.32 2.42
C ASN A 50 -2.12 2.95 1.73
N CYS A 51 -0.90 2.42 1.62
CA CYS A 51 -0.67 1.09 1.06
C CYS A 51 -1.37 -0.01 1.89
N ASN A 52 -1.27 0.02 3.22
CA ASN A 52 -1.98 -0.95 4.06
C ASN A 52 -3.51 -0.84 3.89
N GLN A 53 -4.06 0.37 3.86
CA GLN A 53 -5.49 0.55 3.64
C GLN A 53 -5.96 -0.03 2.30
N LEU A 54 -5.17 0.17 1.23
CA LEU A 54 -5.49 -0.40 -0.09
C LEU A 54 -5.47 -1.94 -0.06
N LEU A 55 -4.53 -2.54 0.67
CA LEU A 55 -4.46 -3.99 0.84
C LEU A 55 -5.65 -4.53 1.64
N ASP A 56 -6.00 -3.87 2.75
CA ASP A 56 -7.16 -4.22 3.57
C ASP A 56 -8.46 -4.15 2.76
N ASP A 57 -8.64 -3.09 1.98
CA ASP A 57 -9.81 -2.91 1.11
C ASP A 57 -9.87 -4.00 0.02
N ALA A 58 -8.72 -4.38 -0.54
CA ALA A 58 -8.64 -5.46 -1.51
C ALA A 58 -8.98 -6.82 -0.90
N GLU A 59 -8.45 -7.11 0.30
CA GLU A 59 -8.76 -8.34 1.04
C GLU A 59 -10.26 -8.42 1.37
N GLN A 60 -10.86 -7.32 1.82
CA GLN A 60 -12.30 -7.25 2.08
C GLN A 60 -13.13 -7.49 0.82
N LYS A 61 -12.76 -6.87 -0.32
CA LYS A 61 -13.44 -7.11 -1.60
C LYS A 61 -13.39 -8.58 -2.00
N ILE A 62 -12.22 -9.23 -1.87
CA ILE A 62 -12.05 -10.66 -2.15
C ILE A 62 -12.91 -11.51 -1.21
N SER A 63 -12.88 -11.19 0.09
CA SER A 63 -13.69 -11.85 1.11
C SER A 63 -15.19 -11.78 0.79
N MET A 64 -15.69 -10.61 0.38
CA MET A 64 -17.10 -10.44 -0.01
C MET A 64 -17.49 -11.18 -1.28
N LEU A 65 -16.59 -11.28 -2.26
CA LEU A 65 -16.84 -12.08 -3.47
C LEU A 65 -16.88 -13.58 -3.13
N ALA A 66 -15.97 -14.05 -2.27
CA ALA A 66 -15.98 -15.42 -1.78
C ALA A 66 -17.26 -15.75 -0.97
N LYS A 67 -17.81 -14.78 -0.19
CA LYS A 67 -19.11 -14.91 0.53
C LYS A 67 -20.26 -15.33 -0.39
N ALA A 68 -20.22 -14.86 -1.64
CA ALA A 68 -21.31 -15.09 -2.58
C ALA A 68 -21.30 -16.51 -3.18
N ASP A 69 -20.14 -17.18 -3.19
CA ASP A 69 -19.94 -18.46 -3.89
C ASP A 69 -19.76 -19.67 -2.94
N ASP A 70 -19.21 -19.52 -1.73
CA ASP A 70 -19.11 -20.63 -0.77
C ASP A 70 -19.01 -20.16 0.70
N GLY A 71 -19.84 -20.74 1.57
CA GLY A 71 -20.24 -20.16 2.86
C GLY A 71 -19.32 -20.38 4.05
N ASP A 72 -18.00 -20.35 3.91
CA ASP A 72 -17.07 -20.56 5.04
C ASP A 72 -15.96 -19.49 5.11
N PHE A 73 -15.84 -18.83 6.27
CA PHE A 73 -14.87 -17.75 6.53
C PHE A 73 -13.92 -18.15 7.65
N ILE A 74 -12.61 -18.03 7.41
CA ILE A 74 -11.68 -17.61 8.45
C ILE A 74 -10.61 -16.72 7.80
N LEU A 75 -10.71 -15.40 7.98
CA LEU A 75 -9.54 -14.54 8.17
C LEU A 75 -9.90 -13.55 9.26
N LYS A 76 -9.42 -13.86 10.46
CA LYS A 76 -9.34 -12.93 11.57
C LYS A 76 -7.96 -13.18 12.15
N GLU A 77 -7.07 -12.20 11.96
CA GLU A 77 -6.10 -11.70 12.94
C GLU A 77 -5.11 -10.79 12.19
N LEU A 78 -5.52 -9.53 11.96
CA LEU A 78 -4.55 -8.45 11.81
C LEU A 78 -4.15 -8.03 13.22
N ALA A 79 -2.83 -8.06 13.42
CA ALA A 79 -2.05 -8.01 14.66
C ALA A 79 -2.37 -6.87 15.64
N GLU A 80 -1.92 -7.12 16.88
CA GLU A 80 -1.68 -6.17 17.99
C GLU A 80 -0.98 -4.86 17.57
#